data_AF-A0A2W4LL31-F1
#
_entry.id   AF-A0A2W4LL31-F1
#
_cell.length_a   1.000
_cell.length_b   1.000
_cell.length_c   1.000
_cell.angle_alpha   90.00
_cell.angle_beta   90.00
_cell.angle_gamma   90.00
#
_symmetry.space_group_name_H-M   'P 1'
#
loop_
_entity.id
_entity.type
_entity.pdbx_description
1 polymer ?
#
loop_
_entity_poly.entity_id
_entity_poly.type
_entity_poly.pdbx_seq_one_letter_code
_entity_poly.pdbx_strand_id
1 'polypeptide(L)'
;MVAALMLLRIRVAVGLAAALLVCGLLAVGVLGISLHRAETDPLRSVAESGGTAEMRLTVAERPRPIRAAGYADDRAGSVVMVATEADQVVVGKRLVERSGRVLVVARADGWASLLPGQMVTAEGSLSAARGGDMTVAVLHVRSPPLAVTPAPWWQEVAARFRAAMRDATQVLEPE
;
A
#
# COMPACT_ATOMS: atom_id res chain seq x y z
N MET A 1 -12.64 11.06 -53.00
CA MET A 1 -11.57 10.96 -51.97
C MET A 1 -11.99 11.53 -50.61
N VAL A 2 -12.52 12.76 -50.51
CA VAL A 2 -12.88 13.39 -49.22
C VAL A 2 -13.93 12.61 -48.42
N ALA A 3 -14.98 12.09 -49.07
CA ALA A 3 -16.01 11.27 -48.42
C ALA A 3 -15.47 9.95 -47.84
N ALA A 4 -14.54 9.28 -48.53
CA ALA A 4 -13.91 8.05 -48.04
C ALA A 4 -12.99 8.33 -46.83
N LEU A 5 -12.29 9.48 -46.83
CA LEU A 5 -11.47 9.92 -45.72
C LEU A 5 -12.31 10.30 -44.49
N MET A 6 -13.48 10.93 -44.70
CA MET A 6 -14.45 11.22 -43.63
C MET A 6 -15.03 9.94 -43.03
N LEU A 7 -15.43 8.97 -43.86
CA LEU A 7 -15.97 7.69 -43.39
C LEU A 7 -14.93 6.89 -42.59
N LEU A 8 -13.66 6.94 -42.99
CA LEU A 8 -12.55 6.32 -42.25
C LEU A 8 -12.35 7.01 -40.89
N ARG A 9 -12.37 8.35 -40.85
CA ARG A 9 -12.23 9.12 -39.61
C ARG A 9 -13.37 8.87 -38.63
N ILE A 10 -14.61 8.76 -39.11
CA ILE A 10 -15.79 8.46 -38.27
C ILE A 10 -15.68 7.06 -37.66
N ARG A 11 -15.28 6.05 -38.45
CA ARG A 11 -15.11 4.68 -37.93
C ARG A 11 -14.00 4.57 -36.89
N VAL A 12 -12.88 5.26 -37.09
CA VAL A 12 -11.78 5.31 -36.11
C VAL A 12 -12.23 6.03 -34.82
N ALA A 13 -12.96 7.14 -34.94
CA ALA A 13 -13.47 7.88 -33.78
C ALA A 13 -14.49 7.07 -32.96
N VAL A 14 -15.40 6.34 -33.63
CA VAL A 14 -16.37 5.45 -32.96
C VAL A 14 -15.66 4.28 -32.28
N GLY A 15 -14.64 3.69 -32.91
CA GLY A 15 -13.82 2.65 -32.30
C GLY A 15 -13.06 3.14 -31.06
N LEU A 16 -12.49 4.34 -31.12
CA LEU A 16 -11.79 4.95 -29.99
C LEU A 16 -12.76 5.27 -28.83
N ALA A 17 -13.94 5.80 -29.13
CA ALA A 17 -14.98 6.10 -28.14
C ALA A 17 -15.50 4.81 -27.46
N ALA A 18 -15.71 3.74 -28.22
CA ALA A 18 -16.08 2.44 -27.69
C ALA A 18 -14.97 1.85 -26.80
N ALA A 19 -13.71 1.94 -27.22
CA ALA A 19 -12.58 1.50 -26.41
C ALA A 19 -12.46 2.28 -25.10
N LEU A 20 -12.64 3.60 -25.12
CA LEU A 20 -12.66 4.44 -23.92
C LEU A 20 -13.83 4.09 -22.99
N LEU A 21 -15.02 3.84 -23.54
CA LEU A 21 -16.19 3.40 -22.76
C LEU A 21 -15.97 2.04 -22.09
N VAL A 22 -15.43 1.07 -22.83
CA VAL A 22 -15.09 -0.25 -22.27
C VAL A 22 -14.02 -0.12 -21.19
N CYS A 23 -12.97 0.67 -21.43
CA CYS A 23 -11.92 0.90 -20.45
C CYS A 23 -12.46 1.60 -19.18
N GLY A 24 -13.36 2.56 -19.35
CA GLY A 24 -14.04 3.24 -18.25
C GLY A 24 -14.93 2.31 -17.44
N LEU A 25 -15.76 1.49 -18.10
CA LEU A 25 -16.62 0.49 -17.44
C LEU A 25 -15.81 -0.55 -16.68
N LEU A 26 -14.70 -1.04 -17.25
CA LEU A 26 -13.80 -1.96 -16.58
C LEU A 26 -13.14 -1.31 -15.36
N ALA A 27 -12.67 -0.06 -15.49
CA ALA A 27 -12.08 0.68 -14.37
C ALA A 27 -13.09 0.88 -13.23
N VAL A 28 -14.31 1.33 -13.54
CA VAL A 28 -15.40 1.52 -12.57
C VAL A 28 -15.78 0.20 -11.90
N GLY A 29 -15.87 -0.90 -12.66
CA GLY A 29 -16.17 -2.22 -12.13
C GLY A 29 -15.10 -2.71 -11.15
N VAL A 30 -13.82 -2.58 -11.51
CA VAL A 30 -12.69 -2.97 -10.64
C VAL A 30 -12.65 -2.11 -9.38
N LEU A 31 -12.85 -0.80 -9.50
CA LEU A 31 -12.91 0.13 -8.36
C LEU A 31 -14.08 -0.19 -7.44
N GLY A 32 -15.28 -0.44 -7.99
CA GLY A 32 -16.48 -0.78 -7.22
C GLY A 32 -16.34 -2.11 -6.48
N ILE A 33 -15.80 -3.14 -7.12
CA ILE A 33 -15.54 -4.44 -6.47
C ILE A 33 -14.51 -4.28 -5.36
N SER A 34 -13.46 -3.50 -5.59
CA SER A 34 -12.41 -3.29 -4.59
C SER A 34 -12.93 -2.50 -3.38
N LEU A 35 -13.80 -1.51 -3.62
CA LEU A 35 -14.47 -0.75 -2.57
C LEU A 35 -15.44 -1.64 -1.77
N HIS A 36 -16.26 -2.45 -2.45
CA HIS A 36 -17.20 -3.36 -1.78
C HIS A 36 -16.49 -4.43 -0.94
N ARG A 37 -15.34 -4.93 -1.42
CA ARG A 37 -14.49 -5.84 -0.64
C ARG A 37 -13.91 -5.16 0.60
N ALA A 38 -13.53 -3.89 0.50
CA ALA A 38 -13.06 -3.12 1.66
C ALA A 38 -14.19 -2.81 2.66
N GLU A 39 -15.43 -2.61 2.19
CA GLU A 39 -16.59 -2.35 3.04
C GLU A 39 -17.09 -3.60 3.77
N THR A 40 -17.04 -4.76 3.12
CA THR A 40 -17.55 -6.03 3.67
C THR A 40 -16.47 -6.79 4.44
N ASP A 41 -15.27 -6.22 4.58
CA ASP A 41 -14.16 -6.92 5.20
C ASP A 41 -14.46 -7.14 6.70
N PRO A 42 -14.49 -8.40 7.18
CA PRO A 42 -14.71 -8.70 8.60
C PRO A 42 -13.71 -8.01 9.53
N LEU A 43 -12.54 -7.61 9.04
CA LEU A 43 -11.58 -6.85 9.82
C LEU A 43 -12.02 -5.44 10.19
N ARG A 44 -12.95 -4.82 9.45
CA ARG A 44 -13.48 -3.51 9.86
C ARG A 44 -14.18 -3.59 11.21
N SER A 45 -15.05 -4.59 11.40
CA SER A 45 -15.77 -4.79 12.67
C SER A 45 -14.82 -5.09 13.85
N VAL A 46 -13.72 -5.79 13.58
CA VAL A 46 -12.71 -6.13 14.59
C VAL A 46 -11.83 -4.91 14.90
N ALA A 47 -11.51 -4.09 13.89
CA ALA A 47 -10.76 -2.85 14.07
C ALA A 47 -11.56 -1.77 14.81
N GLU A 48 -12.88 -1.73 14.61
CA GLU A 48 -13.80 -0.86 15.35
C GLU A 48 -13.89 -1.23 16.84
N SER A 49 -13.87 -2.53 17.17
CA SER A 49 -13.82 -2.97 18.58
C SER A 49 -12.49 -2.64 19.27
N GLY A 50 -11.44 -2.34 18.50
CA GLY A 50 -10.08 -2.19 19.01
C GLY A 50 -9.51 -3.49 19.59
N GLY A 51 -8.22 -3.49 19.89
CA GLY A 51 -7.55 -4.64 20.53
C GLY A 51 -6.14 -4.88 20.01
N THR A 52 -5.46 -5.86 20.59
CA THR A 52 -4.15 -6.32 20.10
C THR A 52 -4.36 -7.43 19.08
N ALA A 53 -3.70 -7.31 17.93
CA ALA A 53 -3.78 -8.24 16.82
C ALA A 53 -2.38 -8.68 16.41
N GLU A 54 -2.22 -9.98 16.15
CA GLU A 54 -1.06 -10.52 15.44
C GLU A 54 -1.45 -10.69 13.96
N MET A 55 -0.63 -10.15 13.07
CA MET A 55 -0.94 -10.12 11.63
C MET A 55 0.26 -10.60 10.83
N ARG A 56 -0.01 -11.47 9.86
CA ARG A 56 0.91 -11.77 8.76
C ARG A 56 0.54 -10.88 7.59
N LEU A 57 1.50 -10.08 7.16
CA LEU A 57 1.32 -8.96 6.25
C LEU A 57 2.32 -9.08 5.10
N THR A 58 1.87 -8.81 3.88
CA THR A 58 2.75 -8.64 2.73
C THR A 58 2.93 -7.16 2.45
N VAL A 59 4.18 -6.70 2.35
CA VAL A 59 4.52 -5.30 2.06
C VAL A 59 4.13 -4.97 0.62
N ALA A 60 3.14 -4.09 0.45
CA ALA A 60 2.62 -3.72 -0.86
C ALA A 60 3.41 -2.55 -1.47
N GLU A 61 3.76 -1.55 -0.65
CA GLU A 61 4.48 -0.35 -1.08
C GLU A 61 5.72 -0.08 -0.23
N ARG A 62 6.60 0.79 -0.73
CA ARG A 62 7.78 1.21 0.02
C ARG A 62 7.37 1.95 1.31
N PRO A 63 8.00 1.65 2.46
CA PRO A 63 7.82 2.39 3.70
C PRO A 63 8.03 3.90 3.51
N ARG A 64 7.04 4.71 3.92
CA ARG A 64 7.08 6.18 3.83
C ARG A 64 7.36 6.79 5.21
N PRO A 65 8.42 7.59 5.39
CA PRO A 65 8.69 8.25 6.66
C PRO A 65 7.69 9.38 6.90
N ILE A 66 7.08 9.41 8.08
CA ILE A 66 6.26 10.54 8.54
C ILE A 66 7.18 11.44 9.36
N ARG A 67 7.57 12.59 8.80
CA ARG A 67 8.17 13.66 9.59
C ARG A 67 7.02 14.44 10.21
N ALA A 68 6.82 14.33 11.52
CA ALA A 68 5.91 15.21 12.22
C ALA A 68 6.52 16.64 12.17
N ALA A 69 5.91 17.52 11.39
CA ALA A 69 6.24 18.94 11.41
C ALA A 69 5.71 19.52 12.73
N GLY A 70 6.54 19.52 13.78
CA GLY A 70 6.13 20.02 15.08
C GLY A 70 7.17 19.83 16.17
N TYR A 71 8.00 20.86 16.36
CA TYR A 71 8.48 21.35 17.66
C TYR A 71 9.04 20.32 18.66
N ALA A 72 10.27 19.86 18.43
CA ALA A 72 11.34 19.61 19.43
C ALA A 72 12.38 18.64 18.85
N ASP A 73 13.58 19.18 18.64
CA ASP A 73 14.90 18.55 18.76
C ASP A 73 14.97 17.01 18.95
N ASP A 74 15.41 16.33 17.89
CA ASP A 74 16.35 15.19 17.89
C ASP A 74 16.08 13.83 18.57
N ARG A 75 14.93 13.51 19.19
CA ARG A 75 14.75 12.14 19.78
C ARG A 75 13.40 11.43 19.65
N ALA A 76 12.39 12.01 19.00
CA ALA A 76 11.15 11.29 18.75
C ALA A 76 11.30 10.39 17.52
N GLY A 77 11.71 9.13 17.75
CA GLY A 77 12.05 8.13 16.74
C GLY A 77 11.20 8.20 15.47
N SER A 78 11.87 8.25 14.31
CA SER A 78 11.24 8.39 13.01
C SER A 78 10.14 7.35 12.83
N VAL A 79 8.89 7.79 12.76
CA VAL A 79 7.74 6.92 12.50
C VAL A 79 7.65 6.68 11.00
N VAL A 80 7.34 5.45 10.62
CA VAL A 80 7.23 5.01 9.24
C VAL A 80 5.87 4.37 9.02
N MET A 81 5.30 4.70 7.87
CA MET A 81 4.02 4.19 7.41
C MET A 81 4.26 3.17 6.31
N VAL A 82 3.76 1.95 6.49
CA VAL A 82 3.94 0.84 5.54
C VAL A 82 2.59 0.37 5.07
N ALA A 83 2.34 0.48 3.76
CA ALA A 83 1.15 -0.08 3.15
C ALA A 83 1.36 -1.59 2.98
N THR A 84 0.46 -2.37 3.56
CA THR A 84 0.52 -3.83 3.56
C THR A 84 -0.81 -4.43 3.15
N GLU A 85 -0.77 -5.68 2.69
CA GLU A 85 -1.95 -6.53 2.50
C GLU A 85 -1.94 -7.61 3.58
N ALA A 86 -3.08 -7.81 4.24
CA ALA A 86 -3.17 -8.75 5.34
C ALA A 86 -3.53 -10.16 4.84
N ASP A 87 -2.59 -11.09 4.96
CA ASP A 87 -2.78 -12.48 4.56
C ASP A 87 -3.52 -13.26 5.65
N GLN A 88 -3.14 -13.03 6.92
CA GLN A 88 -3.74 -13.67 8.09
C GLN A 88 -3.75 -12.70 9.25
N VAL A 89 -4.88 -12.64 9.97
CA VAL A 89 -5.03 -11.79 11.15
C VAL A 89 -5.61 -12.59 12.30
N VAL A 90 -4.93 -12.57 13.44
CA VAL A 90 -5.34 -13.21 14.67
C VAL A 90 -5.65 -12.13 15.70
N VAL A 91 -6.92 -12.06 16.12
CA VAL A 91 -7.37 -11.16 17.19
C VAL A 91 -7.99 -11.99 18.31
N GLY A 92 -7.27 -12.13 19.42
CA GLY A 92 -7.66 -13.02 20.51
C GLY A 92 -7.80 -14.47 20.04
N LYS A 93 -9.03 -14.99 19.97
CA LYS A 93 -9.34 -16.36 19.50
C LYS A 93 -9.88 -16.41 18.07
N ARG A 94 -10.01 -15.26 17.40
CA ARG A 94 -10.59 -15.17 16.06
C ARG A 94 -9.46 -15.07 15.03
N LEU A 95 -9.42 -16.05 14.13
CA LEU A 95 -8.61 -16.00 12.92
C LEU A 95 -9.46 -15.42 11.79
N VAL A 96 -8.93 -14.40 11.11
CA VAL A 96 -9.47 -13.84 9.88
C VAL A 96 -8.45 -14.12 8.78
N GLU A 97 -8.82 -14.97 7.84
CA GLU A 97 -7.98 -15.30 6.69
C GLU A 97 -8.27 -14.33 5.55
N ARG A 98 -7.22 -13.77 4.96
CA ARG A 98 -7.23 -12.82 3.84
C ARG A 98 -8.11 -11.59 4.05
N SER A 99 -7.44 -10.45 4.20
CA SER A 99 -8.07 -9.16 4.35
C SER A 99 -7.49 -8.14 3.38
N GLY A 100 -8.16 -7.01 3.27
CA GLY A 100 -7.74 -5.90 2.44
C GLY A 100 -6.48 -5.20 2.93
N ARG A 101 -6.33 -3.98 2.44
CA ARG A 101 -5.14 -3.15 2.70
C ARG A 101 -5.11 -2.73 4.17
N VAL A 102 -4.01 -3.02 4.84
CA VAL A 102 -3.75 -2.63 6.23
C VAL A 102 -2.57 -1.67 6.24
N LEU A 103 -2.73 -0.56 6.96
CA LEU A 103 -1.68 0.42 7.13
C LEU A 103 -0.94 0.16 8.44
N VAL A 104 0.34 -0.14 8.36
CA VAL A 104 1.17 -0.29 9.56
C VAL A 104 1.84 1.03 9.88
N VAL A 105 1.65 1.52 11.11
CA VAL A 105 2.34 2.69 11.65
C VAL A 105 3.30 2.18 12.73
N ALA A 106 4.60 2.24 12.43
CA ALA A 106 5.63 1.70 13.29
C ALA A 106 6.83 2.63 13.42
N ARG A 107 7.71 2.35 14.39
CA ARG A 107 9.04 2.98 14.45
C ARG A 107 9.87 2.51 13.25
N ALA A 108 10.77 3.34 12.74
CA ALA A 108 11.61 3.02 11.59
C ALA A 108 12.49 1.77 11.79
N ASP A 109 12.75 1.40 13.03
CA ASP A 109 13.57 0.26 13.45
C ASP A 109 13.11 -1.03 12.74
N GLY A 110 13.85 -1.45 11.70
CA GLY A 110 13.56 -2.62 10.86
C GLY A 110 12.46 -2.43 9.80
N TRP A 111 11.50 -1.53 10.04
CA TRP A 111 10.40 -1.25 9.11
C TRP A 111 10.82 -0.39 7.91
N ALA A 112 11.78 0.52 8.08
CA ALA A 112 12.22 1.43 7.01
C ALA A 112 12.98 0.74 5.87
N SER A 113 13.60 -0.42 6.16
CA SER A 113 14.39 -1.20 5.21
C SER A 113 13.58 -2.22 4.40
N LEU A 114 12.29 -2.38 4.69
CA LEU A 114 11.45 -3.36 4.01
C LEU A 114 11.24 -2.98 2.54
N LEU A 115 11.21 -4.03 1.70
CA LEU A 115 10.96 -3.95 0.27
C LEU A 115 9.57 -4.50 -0.08
N PRO A 116 8.94 -3.99 -1.14
CA PRO A 116 7.69 -4.55 -1.64
C PRO A 116 7.83 -6.04 -1.97
N GLY A 117 6.82 -6.82 -1.60
CA GLY A 117 6.76 -8.28 -1.77
C GLY A 117 7.35 -9.09 -0.61
N GLN A 118 7.90 -8.45 0.42
CA GLN A 118 8.31 -9.15 1.64
C GLN A 118 7.10 -9.47 2.51
N MET A 119 7.07 -10.69 3.05
CA MET A 119 6.10 -11.09 4.07
C MET A 119 6.71 -10.83 5.44
N VAL A 120 5.92 -10.28 6.36
CA VAL A 120 6.31 -9.96 7.73
C VAL A 120 5.21 -10.35 8.70
N THR A 121 5.59 -10.70 9.92
CA THR A 121 4.66 -10.85 11.04
C THR A 121 4.82 -9.68 11.99
N ALA A 122 3.70 -9.10 12.43
CA ALA A 122 3.71 -8.00 13.38
C ALA A 122 2.57 -8.13 14.39
N GLU A 123 2.84 -7.70 15.61
CA GLU A 123 1.86 -7.62 16.68
C GLU A 123 1.70 -6.16 17.10
N GLY A 124 0.45 -5.71 17.19
CA GLY A 124 0.17 -4.31 17.49
C GLY A 124 -1.27 -4.04 17.86
N SER A 125 -1.55 -2.80 18.24
CA SER A 125 -2.92 -2.37 18.51
C SER A 125 -3.61 -1.98 17.21
N LEU A 126 -4.76 -2.60 16.96
CA LEU A 126 -5.60 -2.37 15.79
C LEU A 126 -6.54 -1.18 16.03
N SER A 127 -6.71 -0.36 15.01
CA SER A 127 -7.65 0.76 15.00
C SER A 127 -8.35 0.88 13.66
N ALA A 128 -9.60 1.36 13.67
CA ALA A 128 -10.36 1.58 12.45
C ALA A 128 -9.69 2.67 11.58
N ALA A 129 -9.65 2.42 10.26
CA ALA A 129 -9.20 3.43 9.32
C ALA A 129 -10.21 4.59 9.29
N ARG A 130 -9.71 5.84 9.42
CA ARG A 130 -10.53 7.03 9.17
C ARG A 130 -10.79 7.08 7.67
N GLY A 131 -12.06 6.95 7.28
CA GLY A 131 -12.48 6.78 5.89
C GLY A 131 -11.88 7.83 4.95
N GLY A 132 -11.50 7.39 3.75
CA GLY A 132 -10.87 8.22 2.72
C GLY A 132 -9.91 7.44 1.82
N ASP A 133 -9.29 6.39 2.37
CA ASP A 133 -8.42 5.46 1.64
C ASP A 133 -9.03 4.06 1.62
N MET A 134 -8.64 3.23 0.65
CA MET A 134 -9.01 1.79 0.57
C MET A 134 -8.40 0.93 1.70
N THR A 135 -8.03 1.56 2.80
CA THR A 135 -7.43 0.97 3.99
C THR A 135 -8.54 0.45 4.90
N VAL A 136 -8.48 -0.83 5.23
CA VAL A 136 -9.47 -1.50 6.08
C VAL A 136 -9.18 -1.26 7.56
N ALA A 137 -7.90 -1.23 7.95
CA ALA A 137 -7.48 -1.02 9.32
C ALA A 137 -6.08 -0.39 9.42
N VAL A 138 -5.80 0.23 10.56
CA VAL A 138 -4.47 0.75 10.91
C VAL A 138 -3.91 -0.04 12.09
N LEU A 139 -2.76 -0.67 11.89
CA LEU A 139 -2.03 -1.41 12.91
C LEU A 139 -0.90 -0.53 13.48
N HIS A 140 -0.99 -0.20 14.76
CA HIS A 140 0.09 0.50 15.46
C HIS A 140 1.03 -0.51 16.10
N VAL A 141 2.27 -0.55 15.61
CA VAL A 141 3.29 -1.52 16.04
C VAL A 141 4.44 -0.78 16.72
N ARG A 142 4.84 -1.28 17.90
CA ARG A 142 6.00 -0.75 18.63
C ARG A 142 7.26 -1.58 18.46
N SER A 143 7.11 -2.82 18.01
CA SER A 143 8.19 -3.79 17.87
C SER A 143 8.74 -3.85 16.44
N PRO A 144 9.99 -4.31 16.23
CA PRO A 144 10.50 -4.61 14.90
C PRO A 144 9.69 -5.75 14.24
N PRO A 145 9.66 -5.83 12.90
CA PRO A 145 8.95 -6.88 12.20
C PRO A 145 9.58 -8.24 12.46
N LEU A 146 8.75 -9.27 12.63
CA LEU A 146 9.15 -10.66 12.84
C LEU A 146 9.00 -11.46 11.53
N ALA A 147 9.68 -12.61 11.45
CA ALA A 147 9.54 -13.58 10.37
C ALA A 147 9.62 -12.95 8.95
N VAL A 148 10.57 -12.03 8.74
CA VAL A 148 10.73 -11.31 7.48
C VAL A 148 11.26 -12.25 6.40
N THR A 149 10.44 -12.55 5.39
CA THR A 149 10.85 -13.32 4.21
C THR A 149 11.82 -12.50 3.35
N PRO A 150 12.84 -13.10 2.70
CA PRO A 150 13.68 -12.40 1.74
C PRO A 150 12.85 -11.74 0.65
N ALA A 151 13.30 -10.58 0.19
CA ALA A 151 12.65 -9.89 -0.91
C ALA A 151 12.79 -10.68 -2.21
N PRO A 152 11.87 -10.50 -3.17
CA PRO A 152 12.07 -11.05 -4.51
C PRO A 152 13.36 -10.50 -5.12
N TRP A 153 14.20 -11.36 -5.70
CA TRP A 153 15.55 -11.00 -6.19
C TRP A 153 15.55 -9.77 -7.13
N TRP A 154 14.50 -9.60 -7.94
CA TRP A 154 14.34 -8.47 -8.84
C TRP A 154 14.08 -7.14 -8.10
N GLN A 155 13.43 -7.17 -6.93
CA GLN A 155 13.27 -5.99 -6.07
C GLN A 155 14.59 -5.58 -5.40
N GLU A 156 15.44 -6.54 -5.03
CA GLU A 156 16.75 -6.24 -4.48
C GLU A 156 17.64 -5.53 -5.50
N VAL A 157 17.67 -6.03 -6.75
CA VAL A 157 18.40 -5.39 -7.85
C VAL A 157 17.85 -3.98 -8.11
N ALA A 158 16.53 -3.83 -8.15
CA ALA A 158 15.90 -2.52 -8.32
C ALA A 158 16.17 -1.56 -7.13
N ALA A 159 16.31 -2.08 -5.91
CA ALA A 159 16.68 -1.28 -4.74
C ALA A 159 18.12 -0.78 -4.87
N ARG A 160 19.06 -1.66 -5.23
CA ARG A 160 20.48 -1.30 -5.47
C ARG A 160 20.62 -0.26 -6.58
N PHE A 161 19.92 -0.43 -7.70
CA PHE A 161 19.96 0.53 -8.80
C PHE A 161 19.47 1.92 -8.39
N ARG A 162 18.33 2.00 -7.68
CA ARG A 162 17.82 3.28 -7.15
C ARG A 162 18.76 3.92 -6.13
N ALA A 163 19.43 3.12 -5.30
CA ALA A 163 20.43 3.62 -4.35
C ALA A 163 21.63 4.24 -5.10
N ALA A 164 22.14 3.56 -6.11
CA ALA A 164 23.22 4.07 -6.96
C ALA A 164 22.83 5.35 -7.71
N MET A 165 21.62 5.42 -8.26
CA MET A 165 21.12 6.66 -8.89
C MET A 165 21.01 7.80 -7.88
N ARG A 166 20.51 7.54 -6.67
CA ARG A 166 20.40 8.56 -5.63
C ARG A 166 21.76 9.09 -5.23
N ASP A 167 22.72 8.19 -5.02
CA ASP A 167 24.12 8.51 -4.72
C ASP A 167 24.73 9.39 -5.82
N ALA A 168 24.57 8.99 -7.09
CA ALA A 168 25.04 9.77 -8.24
C ALA A 168 24.39 11.17 -8.32
N THR A 169 23.11 11.30 -7.95
CA THR A 169 22.42 12.60 -7.92
C THR A 169 22.78 13.47 -6.72
N GLN A 170 23.35 12.91 -5.64
CA GLN A 170 23.78 13.72 -4.47
C GLN A 170 24.98 14.62 -4.78
N VAL A 171 25.68 14.37 -5.88
CA VAL A 171 26.82 15.18 -6.37
C VAL A 171 26.35 16.46 -7.09
N LEU A 172 25.05 16.56 -7.45
CA LEU A 172 24.50 17.84 -7.90
C LEU A 172 24.25 18.70 -6.65
N GLU A 173 25.16 19.63 -6.40
CA GLU A 173 25.01 20.66 -5.37
C GLU A 173 23.70 21.43 -5.56
N PRO A 174 22.99 21.76 -4.47
CA PRO A 174 21.87 22.68 -4.54
C PRO A 174 22.40 24.08 -4.90
N GLU A 175 21.86 24.67 -5.96
CA GLU A 175 22.06 26.07 -6.33
C GLU A 175 21.55 27.02 -5.23
#